data_AF-A0A7C5Z1Q7-F1
#
_entry.id   AF-A0A7C5Z1Q7-F1
#
_cell.length_a   1.000
_cell.length_b   1.000
_cell.length_c   1.000
_cell.angle_alpha   90.00
_cell.angle_beta   90.00
_cell.angle_gamma   90.00
#
_symmetry.space_group_name_H-M   'P 1'
#
loop_
_entity.id
_entity.type
_entity.pdbx_description
1 polymer ?
#
loop_
_entity_poly.entity_id
_entity_poly.type
_entity_poly.pdbx_seq_one_letter_code
_entity_poly.pdbx_strand_id
1 'polypeptide(L)'
;MDRRQFFQRSTGAVLGGLAYTAGARQALAEAQAPRRSGDERPKTGLPVRAVSIGFKPGLSLEKIGELVDKEGSRGADLIALPETCRGQTEKTIEAADGPTVTALARLAEKHRTYIVCPIDRMEDGRRYNS
;
A
#
# COMPACT_ATOMS: atom_id res chain seq x y z
N MET A 1 2.90 -19.63 18.92
CA MET A 1 2.54 -18.22 19.21
C MET A 1 1.38 -17.84 18.31
N ASP A 2 0.22 -17.65 18.91
CA ASP A 2 -1.11 -17.78 18.28
C ASP A 2 -1.70 -16.41 17.89
N ARG A 3 -2.24 -16.31 16.66
CA ARG A 3 -2.64 -15.08 15.94
C ARG A 3 -4.01 -14.51 16.39
N ARG A 4 -4.49 -14.85 17.59
CA ARG A 4 -5.88 -14.56 18.04
C ARG A 4 -6.01 -13.59 19.22
N GLN A 5 -4.92 -12.94 19.67
CA GLN A 5 -4.98 -12.06 20.85
C GLN A 5 -5.21 -10.57 20.57
N PHE A 6 -5.43 -10.14 19.32
CA PHE A 6 -5.52 -8.71 19.01
C PHE A 6 -6.94 -8.10 19.08
N PHE A 7 -7.99 -8.91 19.30
CA PHE A 7 -9.39 -8.46 19.22
C PHE A 7 -10.20 -8.50 20.53
N GLN A 8 -9.58 -8.76 21.68
CA GLN A 8 -10.31 -8.87 22.96
C GLN A 8 -9.77 -7.92 24.04
N ARG A 9 -10.07 -6.62 23.90
CA ARG A 9 -10.11 -5.68 25.04
C ARG A 9 -11.17 -4.60 24.83
N SER A 10 -12.43 -5.00 24.94
CA SER A 10 -13.53 -4.07 25.24
C SER A 10 -14.82 -4.82 25.53
N THR A 11 -15.03 -5.20 26.80
CA THR A 11 -16.29 -5.03 27.55
C THR A 11 -16.19 -5.78 28.90
N GLY A 12 -15.83 -5.03 29.94
CA GLY A 12 -16.08 -5.43 31.32
C GLY A 12 -17.54 -5.12 31.67
N ALA A 13 -18.21 -6.09 32.30
CA ALA A 13 -19.59 -6.00 32.77
C ALA A 13 -19.75 -5.08 33.99
N VAL A 14 -20.88 -4.38 34.07
CA VAL A 14 -21.47 -3.96 35.36
C VAL A 14 -22.99 -4.15 35.29
N LEU A 15 -23.48 -5.09 36.11
CA LEU A 15 -24.88 -5.23 36.54
C LEU A 15 -25.09 -4.35 37.78
N GLY A 16 -26.17 -3.58 37.84
CA GLY A 16 -26.58 -2.93 39.09
C GLY A 16 -27.71 -1.90 38.98
N GLY A 17 -28.93 -2.31 39.35
CA GLY A 17 -29.80 -1.61 40.32
C GLY A 17 -30.47 -0.27 39.97
N LEU A 18 -31.80 -0.29 40.02
CA LEU A 18 -32.75 0.84 40.07
C LEU A 18 -32.50 1.82 41.26
N ALA A 19 -32.72 3.12 41.05
CA ALA A 19 -33.73 3.96 41.74
C ALA A 19 -33.50 5.48 41.56
N TYR A 20 -34.62 6.21 41.53
CA TYR A 20 -34.77 7.66 41.41
C TYR A 20 -34.05 8.45 42.51
N THR A 21 -33.45 9.59 42.17
CA THR A 21 -33.70 10.90 42.84
C THR A 21 -33.05 12.04 42.03
N ALA A 22 -33.85 13.07 41.76
CA ALA A 22 -33.39 14.32 41.17
C ALA A 22 -32.53 15.08 42.19
N GLY A 23 -31.28 15.41 41.85
CA GLY A 23 -30.48 16.26 42.74
C GLY A 23 -28.95 16.28 42.58
N ALA A 24 -28.35 15.53 41.66
CA ALA A 24 -26.87 15.43 41.60
C ALA A 24 -26.24 16.02 40.31
N ARG A 25 -26.83 17.08 39.74
CA ARG A 25 -26.32 17.69 38.48
C ARG A 25 -25.19 18.71 38.66
N GLN A 26 -24.65 18.92 39.86
CA GLN A 26 -23.71 20.04 40.10
C GLN A 26 -22.36 19.69 40.74
N ALA A 27 -22.00 18.40 40.86
CA ALA A 27 -20.74 17.98 41.50
C ALA A 27 -19.85 17.07 40.62
N LEU A 28 -20.13 16.99 39.31
CA LEU A 28 -19.34 16.16 38.36
C LEU A 28 -18.56 17.00 37.33
N ALA A 29 -18.48 18.32 37.50
CA ALA A 29 -17.88 19.23 36.53
C ALA A 29 -16.37 19.54 36.74
N GLU A 30 -15.71 18.98 37.75
CA GLU A 30 -14.31 19.32 38.06
C GLU A 30 -13.33 18.15 38.20
N ALA A 31 -13.73 16.93 37.81
CA ALA A 31 -12.81 15.80 37.80
C ALA A 31 -12.45 15.41 36.36
N GLN A 32 -11.18 15.64 36.01
CA GLN A 32 -10.45 15.15 34.83
C GLN A 32 -10.45 16.07 33.61
N ALA A 33 -9.65 17.14 33.69
CA ALA A 33 -8.95 17.62 32.50
C ALA A 33 -8.23 16.45 31.81
N PRO A 34 -8.32 16.27 30.48
CA PRO A 34 -7.60 15.22 29.80
C PRO A 34 -6.10 15.46 29.98
N ARG A 35 -5.43 14.52 30.66
CA ARG A 35 -3.97 14.43 30.65
C ARG A 35 -3.57 14.30 29.18
N ARG A 36 -2.82 15.27 28.66
CA ARG A 36 -2.10 15.11 27.38
C ARG A 36 -1.17 13.92 27.56
N SER A 37 -1.59 12.76 27.09
CA SER A 37 -0.76 11.56 27.09
C SER A 37 0.41 11.84 26.15
N GLY A 38 1.57 12.08 26.74
CA GLY A 38 2.83 12.14 26.04
C GLY A 38 3.16 10.79 25.42
N ASP A 39 2.98 10.68 24.12
CA ASP A 39 3.84 9.91 23.22
C ASP A 39 3.80 10.62 21.86
N GLU A 40 4.17 11.91 21.84
CA GLU A 40 4.42 12.66 20.60
C GLU A 40 5.84 12.36 20.10
N ARG A 41 6.16 11.08 19.89
CA ARG A 41 7.16 10.79 18.86
C ARG A 41 6.51 11.14 17.54
N PRO A 42 7.15 11.96 16.67
CA PRO A 42 6.59 12.24 15.36
C PRO A 42 6.33 10.90 14.69
N LYS A 43 5.06 10.62 14.36
CA LYS A 43 4.69 9.43 13.60
C LYS A 43 5.36 9.57 12.24
N THR A 44 6.51 8.92 12.08
CA THR A 44 7.29 9.02 10.84
C THR A 44 6.53 8.31 9.73
N GLY A 45 6.03 9.10 8.77
CA GLY A 45 5.41 8.63 7.54
C GLY A 45 4.09 7.86 7.68
N LEU A 46 3.44 7.63 6.54
CA LEU A 46 2.39 6.62 6.43
C LEU A 46 3.05 5.24 6.23
N PRO A 47 2.52 4.16 6.82
CA PRO A 47 2.96 2.81 6.49
C PRO A 47 2.76 2.52 4.98
N VAL A 48 3.75 1.89 4.34
CA VAL A 48 3.74 1.58 2.90
C VAL A 48 4.04 0.08 2.70
N ARG A 49 3.29 -0.59 1.82
CA ARG A 49 3.56 -1.95 1.36
C ARG A 49 4.26 -1.91 0.00
N ALA A 50 5.58 -2.04 0.01
CA ALA A 50 6.41 -2.20 -1.19
C ALA A 50 6.63 -3.68 -1.53
N VAL A 51 6.56 -4.02 -2.82
CA VAL A 51 6.76 -5.38 -3.34
C VAL A 51 7.77 -5.35 -4.49
N SER A 52 8.69 -6.32 -4.49
CA SER A 52 9.58 -6.60 -5.63
C SER A 52 9.14 -7.90 -6.28
N ILE A 53 8.97 -7.91 -7.60
CA ILE A 53 8.61 -9.11 -8.37
C ILE A 53 9.85 -9.60 -9.12
N GLY A 54 10.17 -10.89 -9.00
CA GLY A 54 11.24 -11.54 -9.75
C GLY A 54 10.69 -12.61 -10.70
N PHE A 55 11.22 -12.67 -11.91
CA PHE A 55 10.91 -13.71 -12.90
C PHE A 55 12.09 -13.92 -13.85
N LYS A 56 12.08 -15.05 -14.57
CA LYS A 56 13.10 -15.35 -15.60
C LYS A 56 12.91 -14.43 -16.83
N PRO A 57 14.01 -14.10 -17.55
CA PRO A 57 13.91 -13.36 -18.81
C PRO A 57 12.99 -14.04 -19.83
N GLY A 58 12.39 -13.24 -20.72
CA GLY A 58 11.53 -13.73 -21.80
C GLY A 58 10.07 -13.95 -21.44
N LEU A 59 9.63 -13.51 -20.24
CA LEU A 59 8.23 -13.51 -19.88
C LEU A 59 7.44 -12.55 -20.77
N SER A 60 6.24 -12.94 -21.22
CA SER A 60 5.39 -12.06 -22.02
C SER A 60 4.86 -10.88 -21.20
N LEU A 61 4.55 -9.76 -21.85
CA LEU A 61 3.96 -8.59 -21.19
C LEU A 61 2.66 -8.94 -20.47
N GLU A 62 1.85 -9.83 -21.03
CA GLU A 62 0.63 -10.33 -20.40
C GLU A 62 0.93 -11.05 -19.07
N LYS A 63 1.92 -11.96 -19.06
CA LYS A 63 2.32 -12.67 -17.83
C LYS A 63 2.96 -11.75 -16.80
N ILE A 64 3.72 -10.74 -17.22
CA ILE A 64 4.21 -9.69 -16.32
C ILE A 64 3.02 -8.92 -15.72
N GLY A 65 2.05 -8.55 -16.56
CA GLY A 65 0.81 -7.88 -16.15
C GLY A 65 0.00 -8.70 -15.13
N GLU A 66 -0.13 -10.01 -15.31
CA GLU A 66 -0.79 -10.91 -14.34
C GLU A 66 -0.11 -10.87 -12.96
N LEU A 67 1.24 -10.86 -12.92
CA LEU A 67 1.98 -10.78 -11.66
C LEU A 67 1.78 -9.43 -10.96
N VAL A 68 1.79 -8.34 -11.73
CA VAL A 68 1.52 -6.98 -11.24
C VAL A 68 0.09 -6.87 -10.72
N ASP A 69 -0.90 -7.36 -11.47
CA ASP A 69 -2.31 -7.32 -11.10
C ASP A 69 -2.56 -8.09 -9.78
N LYS A 70 -1.89 -9.23 -9.63
CA LYS A 70 -1.94 -10.03 -8.40
C LYS A 70 -1.38 -9.28 -7.19
N GLU A 71 -0.26 -8.58 -7.30
CA GLU A 71 0.29 -7.83 -6.16
C GLU A 71 -0.45 -6.53 -5.90
N GLY A 72 -0.95 -5.86 -6.94
CA GLY A 72 -1.82 -4.70 -6.84
C GLY A 72 -3.13 -5.02 -6.10
N SER A 73 -3.78 -6.13 -6.44
CA SER A 73 -5.01 -6.57 -5.75
C SER A 73 -4.80 -6.97 -4.28
N ARG A 74 -3.55 -7.20 -3.87
CA ARG A 74 -3.15 -7.43 -2.46
C ARG A 74 -2.83 -6.13 -1.72
N GLY A 75 -3.07 -4.97 -2.34
CA GLY A 75 -2.83 -3.65 -1.75
C GLY A 75 -1.35 -3.28 -1.68
N ALA A 76 -0.57 -3.55 -2.74
CA ALA A 76 0.77 -2.97 -2.84
C ALA A 76 0.66 -1.48 -3.17
N ASP A 77 1.41 -0.64 -2.47
CA ASP A 77 1.49 0.80 -2.76
C ASP A 77 2.59 1.10 -3.79
N LEU A 78 3.61 0.23 -3.84
CA LEU A 78 4.74 0.28 -4.78
C LEU A 78 5.11 -1.12 -5.25
N ILE A 79 5.24 -1.31 -6.56
CA ILE A 79 5.69 -2.55 -7.19
C ILE A 79 6.95 -2.25 -8.02
N ALA A 80 8.04 -2.97 -7.75
CA ALA A 80 9.27 -2.89 -8.51
C ALA A 80 9.45 -4.13 -9.42
N LEU A 81 9.70 -3.89 -10.70
CA LEU A 81 9.98 -4.91 -11.70
C LEU A 81 11.49 -5.05 -11.96
N PRO A 82 11.95 -6.20 -12.51
CA PRO A 82 13.34 -6.38 -12.91
C PRO A 82 13.76 -5.36 -13.99
N GLU A 83 15.05 -5.00 -13.99
CA GLU A 83 15.66 -4.15 -15.01
C GLU A 83 15.40 -4.68 -16.43
N THR A 84 15.04 -3.78 -17.36
CA THR A 84 14.65 -4.11 -18.73
C THR A 84 13.66 -5.28 -18.76
N CYS A 85 12.50 -5.13 -18.11
CA CYS A 85 11.66 -6.26 -17.69
C CYS A 85 11.16 -7.17 -18.84
N ARG A 86 11.20 -6.69 -20.09
CA ARG A 86 10.87 -7.47 -21.30
C ARG A 86 12.10 -7.95 -22.09
N GLY A 87 13.30 -7.62 -21.65
CA GLY A 87 14.58 -7.87 -22.32
C GLY A 87 15.03 -6.72 -23.23
N GLN A 88 16.25 -6.85 -23.75
CA GLN A 88 16.92 -5.85 -24.59
C GLN A 88 17.08 -6.35 -26.03
N THR A 89 16.01 -6.33 -26.81
CA THR A 89 15.95 -6.86 -28.19
C THR A 89 15.27 -5.87 -29.13
N GLU A 90 15.44 -6.03 -30.43
CA GLU A 90 14.74 -5.21 -31.44
C GLU A 90 13.21 -5.26 -31.33
N LYS A 91 12.65 -6.28 -30.66
CA LYS A 91 11.21 -6.44 -30.44
C LYS A 91 10.70 -5.81 -29.14
N THR A 92 11.61 -5.38 -28.27
CA THR A 92 11.30 -4.92 -26.91
C THR A 92 11.73 -3.48 -26.65
N ILE A 93 12.55 -2.91 -27.55
CA ILE A 93 12.79 -1.48 -27.62
C ILE A 93 11.48 -0.74 -27.85
N GLU A 94 11.21 0.28 -27.04
CA GLU A 94 10.00 1.10 -27.16
C GLU A 94 10.23 2.56 -26.74
N ALA A 95 9.30 3.45 -27.09
CA ALA A 95 9.27 4.82 -26.57
C ALA A 95 8.82 4.84 -25.10
N ALA A 96 8.95 5.99 -24.43
CA ALA A 96 8.54 6.14 -23.02
C ALA A 96 7.04 5.87 -22.78
N ASP A 97 6.20 6.11 -23.77
CA ASP A 97 4.76 5.83 -23.79
C ASP A 97 4.42 4.53 -24.52
N GLY A 98 5.42 3.65 -24.68
CA GLY A 98 5.30 2.39 -25.39
C GLY A 98 4.35 1.36 -24.76
N PRO A 99 4.25 0.17 -25.38
CA PRO A 99 3.32 -0.87 -24.97
C PRO A 99 3.46 -1.30 -23.51
N THR A 100 4.68 -1.38 -22.97
CA THR A 100 4.90 -1.84 -21.58
C THR A 100 4.41 -0.81 -20.59
N VAL A 101 4.84 0.44 -20.74
CA VAL A 101 4.42 1.54 -19.87
C VAL A 101 2.91 1.75 -19.95
N THR A 102 2.33 1.74 -21.15
CA THR A 102 0.88 1.88 -21.35
C THR A 102 0.09 0.75 -20.67
N ALA A 103 0.53 -0.50 -20.81
CA ALA A 103 -0.15 -1.64 -20.19
C ALA A 103 -0.07 -1.59 -18.65
N LEU A 104 1.10 -1.28 -18.11
CA LEU A 104 1.32 -1.21 -16.67
C LEU A 104 0.68 0.04 -16.05
N ALA A 105 0.59 1.16 -16.77
CA ALA A 105 -0.11 2.36 -16.31
C ALA A 105 -1.60 2.08 -16.01
N ARG A 106 -2.26 1.27 -16.84
CA ARG A 106 -3.65 0.83 -16.58
C ARG A 106 -3.78 0.03 -15.29
N LEU A 107 -2.78 -0.80 -14.96
CA LEU A 107 -2.75 -1.55 -13.70
C LEU A 107 -2.43 -0.66 -12.50
N ALA A 108 -1.50 0.29 -12.67
CA ALA A 108 -1.18 1.31 -11.67
C ALA A 108 -2.45 2.10 -11.26
N GLU A 109 -3.20 2.56 -12.26
CA GLU A 109 -4.48 3.26 -12.06
C GLU A 109 -5.52 2.35 -11.38
N LYS A 110 -5.74 1.14 -11.91
CA LYS A 110 -6.70 0.16 -11.39
C LYS A 110 -6.51 -0.11 -9.90
N HIS A 111 -5.26 -0.25 -9.45
CA HIS A 111 -4.92 -0.61 -8.07
C HIS A 111 -4.52 0.57 -7.19
N ARG A 112 -4.46 1.78 -7.74
CA ARG A 112 -3.93 2.98 -7.06
C ARG A 112 -2.53 2.73 -6.48
N THR A 113 -1.66 2.16 -7.30
CA THR A 113 -0.30 1.75 -6.94
C THR A 113 0.73 2.43 -7.83
N TYR A 114 1.95 2.61 -7.34
CA TYR A 114 3.09 3.01 -8.16
C TYR A 114 3.80 1.77 -8.71
N ILE A 115 4.22 1.82 -9.97
CA ILE A 115 5.00 0.74 -10.60
C ILE A 115 6.30 1.33 -11.11
N VAL A 116 7.43 0.79 -10.64
CA VAL A 116 8.73 1.02 -11.28
C VAL A 116 8.80 0.08 -12.47
N CYS A 117 8.84 0.65 -13.68
CA CYS A 117 8.79 -0.08 -14.94
C CYS A 117 10.07 0.15 -15.75
N PRO A 118 11.14 -0.62 -15.48
CA PRO A 118 12.36 -0.51 -16.26
C PRO A 118 12.15 -1.05 -17.69
N ILE A 119 12.52 -0.25 -18.69
CA ILE A 119 12.35 -0.54 -20.11
C ILE A 119 13.64 -0.29 -20.91
N ASP A 120 13.72 -0.97 -22.05
CA ASP A 120 14.69 -0.66 -23.08
C ASP A 120 14.11 0.44 -23.99
N ARG A 121 14.58 1.67 -23.80
CA ARG A 121 13.93 2.88 -24.33
C ARG A 121 14.67 3.42 -25.56
N MET A 122 13.93 3.79 -26.60
CA MET A 122 14.45 4.56 -27.74
C MET A 122 13.84 5.94 -27.78
N GLU A 123 14.69 6.97 -27.85
CA GLU A 123 14.29 8.37 -27.94
C GLU A 123 15.34 9.14 -28.75
N ASP A 124 14.91 9.90 -29.76
CA ASP A 124 15.77 10.70 -30.63
C ASP A 124 16.95 9.93 -31.25
N GLY A 125 16.69 8.68 -31.66
CA GLY A 125 17.71 7.80 -32.24
C GLY A 125 18.76 7.31 -31.24
N ARG A 126 18.56 7.52 -29.94
CA ARG A 126 19.40 7.04 -28.86
C ARG A 126 18.68 5.99 -28.03
N ARG A 127 19.40 4.93 -27.68
CA ARG A 127 18.92 3.84 -26.83
C ARG A 127 19.36 4.07 -25.39
N TYR A 128 18.42 3.91 -24.46
CA TYR A 128 18.62 4.09 -23.03
C TYR A 128 18.12 2.85 -22.29
N ASN A 129 18.79 2.53 -21.19
CA ASN A 129 18.21 1.72 -20.13
C ASN A 129 17.55 2.70 -19.16
N SER A 130 16.23 2.64 -19.04
CA SER A 130 15.41 3.63 -18.32
C SER A 130 14.47 2.95 -17.33
#